data_AF-F7XME3-F1
#
_entry.id   AF-F7XME3-F1
#
_cell.length_a   1.000
_cell.length_b   1.000
_cell.length_c   1.000
_cell.angle_alpha   90.00
_cell.angle_beta   90.00
_cell.angle_gamma   90.00
#
_symmetry.space_group_name_H-M   'P 1'
#
loop_
_entity.id
_entity.type
_entity.pdbx_description
1 polymer ?
#
loop_
_entity_poly.entity_id
_entity_poly.type
_entity_poly.pdbx_seq_one_letter_code
_entity_poly.pdbx_strand_id
1 'polypeptide(L)'
;MIFLALLMISSMQAVYAADEEFPKILDQPWDHSPITVYIDDINVPDEYSPSYREQVETALRYWEEGGNGQLSYNPEFEIVNDPQADIRIRWVKNLQEYENVEDGVAGIARPRISGNRFVYVEIVLETGNYQGFAWRQYGDANMLTVAKHEIGHALGLGHSNDPGDIMYPTYKQREDINPLLVRDTLPLVIGSIFMILIITGFLATGWYRHRKQREQLEREYIQQNEE
;
A
#
# COMPACT_ATOMS: atom_id res chain seq x y z
N MET A 1 60.89 -36.70 -16.39
CA MET A 1 61.03 -36.37 -14.95
C MET A 1 60.13 -35.18 -14.65
N ILE A 2 59.14 -35.41 -13.77
CA ILE A 2 58.45 -34.46 -12.89
C ILE A 2 57.61 -33.35 -13.57
N PHE A 3 56.30 -33.63 -13.64
CA PHE A 3 55.22 -32.63 -13.66
C PHE A 3 55.23 -31.86 -12.32
N LEU A 4 55.37 -30.53 -12.36
CA LEU A 4 55.08 -29.66 -11.21
C LEU A 4 53.70 -29.05 -11.42
N ALA A 5 52.70 -29.60 -10.75
CA ALA A 5 51.39 -28.98 -10.63
C ALA A 5 51.48 -27.85 -9.60
N LEU A 6 51.27 -26.60 -10.03
CA LEU A 6 51.07 -25.48 -9.13
C LEU A 6 49.67 -25.61 -8.51
N LEU A 7 49.63 -25.96 -7.22
CA LEU A 7 48.44 -25.93 -6.39
C LEU A 7 48.24 -24.49 -5.89
N MET A 8 47.51 -23.68 -6.65
CA MET A 8 46.95 -22.42 -6.15
C MET A 8 45.83 -22.76 -5.17
N ILE A 9 46.16 -22.81 -3.88
CA ILE A 9 45.16 -22.86 -2.82
C ILE A 9 44.54 -21.46 -2.75
N SER A 10 43.47 -21.27 -3.52
CA SER A 10 42.56 -20.15 -3.32
C SER A 10 41.89 -20.37 -1.97
N SER A 11 42.33 -19.61 -0.96
CA SER A 11 41.61 -19.50 0.29
C SER A 11 40.35 -18.69 0.01
N MET A 12 39.26 -19.38 -0.35
CA MET A 12 37.93 -18.84 -0.12
C MET A 12 37.79 -18.70 1.40
N GLN A 13 38.10 -17.50 1.89
CA GLN A 13 37.48 -17.03 3.12
C GLN A 13 35.99 -17.04 2.83
N ALA A 14 35.30 -18.06 3.38
CA ALA A 14 33.88 -17.98 3.56
C ALA A 14 33.65 -16.72 4.40
N VAL A 15 33.25 -15.64 3.73
CA VAL A 15 32.57 -14.55 4.39
C VAL A 15 31.29 -15.20 4.88
N TYR A 16 31.31 -15.61 6.16
CA TYR A 16 30.09 -15.95 6.87
C TYR A 16 29.18 -14.74 6.71
N ALA A 17 28.14 -14.87 5.89
CA ALA A 17 27.00 -13.98 5.99
C ALA A 17 26.54 -14.14 7.45
N ALA A 18 26.71 -13.08 8.24
CA ALA A 18 25.99 -12.99 9.49
C ALA A 18 24.52 -13.16 9.12
N ASP A 19 23.82 -14.10 9.76
CA ASP A 19 22.36 -14.17 9.68
C ASP A 19 21.86 -12.76 10.02
N GLU A 20 21.26 -12.07 9.04
CA GLU A 20 20.57 -10.83 9.35
C GLU A 20 19.37 -11.20 10.21
N GLU A 21 19.48 -10.95 11.51
CA GLU A 21 18.43 -11.21 12.48
C GLU A 21 17.14 -10.52 12.03
N PHE A 22 16.02 -11.26 12.04
CA PHE A 22 14.75 -10.74 11.54
C PHE A 22 14.34 -9.48 12.34
N PRO A 23 13.91 -8.39 11.69
CA PRO A 23 13.58 -7.15 12.40
C PRO A 23 12.45 -7.35 13.42
N LYS A 24 12.66 -6.90 14.66
CA LYS A 24 11.71 -6.97 15.77
C LYS A 24 11.51 -5.62 16.47
N ILE A 25 10.29 -5.38 16.92
CA ILE A 25 9.92 -4.30 17.85
C ILE A 25 10.31 -4.72 19.27
N LEU A 26 9.90 -5.91 19.70
CA LEU A 26 10.22 -6.54 20.98
C LEU A 26 10.23 -8.08 20.84
N ASP A 27 11.17 -8.77 21.48
CA ASP A 27 11.24 -10.26 21.43
C ASP A 27 10.12 -10.97 22.20
N GLN A 28 9.68 -10.35 23.30
CA GLN A 28 8.60 -10.87 24.13
C GLN A 28 7.71 -9.68 24.55
N PRO A 29 6.80 -9.23 23.68
CA PRO A 29 5.97 -8.07 23.98
C PRO A 29 4.97 -8.34 25.11
N TRP A 30 4.47 -9.56 25.23
CA TRP A 30 3.48 -9.97 26.23
C TRP A 30 4.12 -10.83 27.31
N ASP A 31 3.67 -10.66 28.56
CA ASP A 31 4.16 -11.40 29.73
C ASP A 31 3.20 -12.51 30.21
N HIS A 32 2.12 -12.73 29.46
CA HIS A 32 1.07 -13.69 29.75
C HIS A 32 0.58 -14.38 28.46
N SER A 33 -0.13 -15.49 28.66
CA SER A 33 -0.83 -16.27 27.63
C SER A 33 -2.10 -16.86 28.27
N PRO A 34 -3.25 -16.89 27.59
CA PRO A 34 -3.49 -16.38 26.24
C PRO A 34 -3.50 -14.84 26.19
N ILE A 35 -3.23 -14.29 25.01
CA ILE A 35 -3.36 -12.85 24.69
C ILE A 35 -4.84 -12.60 24.33
N THR A 36 -5.51 -11.69 25.02
CA THR A 36 -6.91 -11.41 24.77
C THR A 36 -7.12 -10.53 23.54
N VAL A 37 -8.11 -10.85 22.72
CA VAL A 37 -8.41 -10.11 21.48
C VAL A 37 -9.87 -9.67 21.47
N TYR A 38 -10.09 -8.38 21.27
CA TYR A 38 -11.41 -7.81 21.02
C TYR A 38 -11.52 -7.38 19.55
N ILE A 39 -12.59 -7.82 18.89
CA ILE A 39 -12.93 -7.46 17.50
C ILE A 39 -14.23 -6.65 17.53
N ASP A 40 -14.13 -5.36 17.25
CA ASP A 40 -15.26 -4.43 17.28
C ASP A 40 -16.16 -4.59 16.04
N ASP A 41 -17.14 -5.48 16.15
CA ASP A 41 -18.21 -5.63 15.14
C ASP A 41 -19.44 -4.77 15.43
N ILE A 42 -19.37 -3.91 16.45
CA ILE A 42 -20.49 -3.06 16.84
C ILE A 42 -20.34 -1.69 16.15
N ASN A 43 -19.14 -1.12 16.20
CA ASN A 43 -18.84 0.19 15.62
C ASN A 43 -18.10 0.03 14.28
N VAL A 44 -18.84 -0.42 13.26
CA VAL A 44 -18.30 -0.69 11.92
C VAL A 44 -18.74 0.37 10.90
N PRO A 45 -17.93 0.68 9.87
CA PRO A 45 -18.37 1.49 8.74
C PRO A 45 -19.41 0.77 7.89
N ASP A 46 -20.20 1.51 7.10
CA ASP A 46 -21.23 0.94 6.20
C ASP A 46 -20.66 -0.07 5.21
N GLU A 47 -19.39 0.11 4.82
CA GLU A 47 -18.69 -0.77 3.89
C GLU A 47 -17.93 -1.92 4.57
N TYR A 48 -18.22 -2.20 5.85
CA TYR A 48 -17.72 -3.40 6.52
C TYR A 48 -18.36 -4.66 5.93
N SER A 49 -17.56 -5.71 5.76
CA SER A 49 -18.05 -7.05 5.43
C SER A 49 -18.00 -7.94 6.67
N PRO A 50 -19.10 -8.61 7.08
CA PRO A 50 -19.09 -9.57 8.18
C PRO A 50 -18.10 -10.73 8.01
N SER A 51 -17.69 -11.04 6.77
CA SER A 51 -16.65 -12.05 6.50
C SER A 51 -15.27 -11.66 7.05
N TYR A 52 -15.02 -10.38 7.33
CA TYR A 52 -13.73 -9.91 7.82
C TYR A 52 -13.39 -10.42 9.21
N ARG A 53 -14.39 -10.66 10.08
CA ARG A 53 -14.16 -11.34 11.36
C ARG A 53 -13.46 -12.68 11.15
N GLU A 54 -13.96 -13.51 10.24
CA GLU A 54 -13.37 -14.81 9.96
C GLU A 54 -11.93 -14.70 9.44
N GLN A 55 -11.61 -13.63 8.70
CA GLN A 55 -10.25 -13.37 8.23
C GLN A 55 -9.31 -13.01 9.37
N VAL A 56 -9.77 -12.22 10.34
CA VAL A 56 -9.00 -11.93 11.57
C VAL A 56 -8.80 -13.19 12.40
N GLU A 57 -9.84 -14.00 12.60
CA GLU A 57 -9.74 -15.27 13.32
C GLU A 57 -8.75 -16.24 12.64
N THR A 58 -8.76 -16.28 11.31
CA THR A 58 -7.80 -17.07 10.53
C THR A 58 -6.38 -16.51 10.62
N ALA A 59 -6.23 -15.19 10.70
CA ALA A 59 -4.93 -14.55 10.91
C ALA A 59 -4.35 -14.84 12.31
N LEU A 60 -5.18 -14.84 13.36
CA LEU A 60 -4.77 -15.25 14.70
C LEU A 60 -4.27 -16.70 14.69
N ARG A 61 -5.05 -17.62 14.12
CA ARG A 61 -4.69 -19.04 14.00
C ARG A 61 -3.38 -19.25 13.24
N TYR A 62 -3.15 -18.48 12.17
CA TYR A 62 -1.89 -18.52 11.43
C TYR A 62 -0.68 -18.27 12.34
N TRP A 63 -0.79 -17.34 13.29
CA TRP A 63 0.28 -17.05 14.25
C TRP A 63 0.39 -18.10 15.36
N GLU A 64 -0.72 -18.68 15.82
CA GLU A 64 -0.70 -19.83 16.75
C GLU A 64 -0.03 -21.06 16.12
N GLU A 65 -0.18 -21.25 14.81
CA GLU A 65 0.43 -22.34 14.03
C GLU A 65 1.91 -22.10 13.67
N GLY A 66 2.53 -21.04 14.22
CA GLY A 66 3.96 -20.73 14.04
C GLY A 66 4.25 -19.59 13.05
N GLY A 67 3.21 -19.03 12.41
CA GLY A 67 3.32 -17.82 11.59
C GLY A 67 4.33 -17.93 10.46
N ASN A 68 5.22 -16.94 10.37
CA ASN A 68 6.35 -16.94 9.44
C ASN A 68 7.63 -17.58 10.03
N GLY A 69 7.53 -18.20 11.21
CA GLY A 69 8.65 -18.85 11.90
C GLY A 69 9.63 -17.90 12.62
N GLN A 70 9.31 -16.61 12.71
CA GLN A 70 10.23 -15.59 13.26
C GLN A 70 9.97 -15.22 14.72
N LEU A 71 8.86 -15.69 15.30
CA LEU A 71 8.55 -15.46 16.71
C LEU A 71 9.44 -16.32 17.61
N SER A 72 9.96 -15.70 18.68
CA SER A 72 10.73 -16.38 19.73
C SER A 72 9.87 -17.12 20.76
N TYR A 73 8.55 -17.09 20.58
CA TYR A 73 7.57 -17.71 21.47
C TYR A 73 6.35 -18.16 20.65
N ASN A 74 5.54 -19.06 21.22
CA ASN A 74 4.29 -19.49 20.61
C ASN A 74 3.14 -18.69 21.22
N PRO A 75 2.48 -17.80 20.47
CA PRO A 75 1.31 -17.09 20.97
C PRO A 75 0.09 -18.02 21.05
N GLU A 76 -0.78 -17.76 22.01
CA GLU A 76 -2.14 -18.29 22.07
C GLU A 76 -3.09 -17.11 22.22
N PHE A 77 -4.24 -17.14 21.57
CA PHE A 77 -5.21 -16.05 21.63
C PHE A 77 -6.54 -16.48 22.24
N GLU A 78 -7.18 -15.55 22.95
CA GLU A 78 -8.54 -15.71 23.44
C GLU A 78 -9.40 -14.54 22.95
N ILE A 79 -10.40 -14.82 22.12
CA ILE A 79 -11.34 -13.79 21.67
C ILE A 79 -12.35 -13.51 22.78
N VAL A 80 -12.41 -12.26 23.23
CA VAL A 80 -13.26 -11.78 24.31
C VAL A 80 -14.14 -10.63 23.86
N ASN A 81 -15.27 -10.42 24.53
CA ASN A 81 -16.16 -9.28 24.32
C ASN A 81 -15.85 -8.14 25.31
N ASP A 82 -14.58 -7.79 25.46
CA ASP A 82 -14.11 -6.72 26.35
C ASP A 82 -13.28 -5.69 25.56
N PRO A 83 -13.73 -4.43 25.40
CA PRO A 83 -12.97 -3.40 24.70
C PRO A 83 -11.65 -3.02 25.39
N GLN A 84 -11.39 -3.53 26.60
CA GLN A 84 -10.10 -3.39 27.29
C GLN A 84 -9.11 -4.54 27.03
N ALA A 85 -9.42 -5.49 26.15
CA ALA A 85 -8.52 -6.57 25.74
C ALA A 85 -7.12 -6.09 25.32
N ASP A 86 -6.17 -7.03 25.32
CA ASP A 86 -4.77 -6.79 24.98
C ASP A 86 -4.62 -6.30 23.53
N ILE A 87 -5.28 -6.96 22.58
CA ILE A 87 -5.34 -6.54 21.18
C ILE A 87 -6.76 -6.08 20.87
N ARG A 88 -6.88 -4.86 20.33
CA ARG A 88 -8.15 -4.19 20.05
C ARG A 88 -8.24 -3.90 18.56
N ILE A 89 -9.12 -4.61 17.87
CA ILE A 89 -9.26 -4.53 16.42
C ILE A 89 -10.53 -3.75 16.10
N ARG A 90 -10.38 -2.70 15.29
CA ARG A 90 -11.50 -1.92 14.75
C ARG A 90 -11.33 -1.62 13.27
N TRP A 91 -12.40 -1.12 12.67
CA TRP A 91 -12.54 -0.97 11.23
C TRP A 91 -12.74 0.50 10.86
N VAL A 92 -12.16 0.92 9.74
CA VAL A 92 -12.42 2.25 9.17
C VAL A 92 -12.66 2.14 7.68
N LYS A 93 -13.48 3.03 7.14
CA LYS A 93 -13.71 3.12 5.70
C LYS A 93 -12.45 3.52 4.95
N ASN A 94 -11.67 4.44 5.53
CA ASN A 94 -10.46 4.96 4.93
C ASN A 94 -9.44 5.33 6.01
N LEU A 95 -8.26 4.71 6.00
CA LEU A 95 -7.26 4.98 7.05
C LEU A 95 -6.70 6.40 6.95
N GLN A 96 -6.51 6.93 5.74
CA GLN A 96 -5.95 8.28 5.54
C GLN A 96 -6.81 9.37 6.21
N GLU A 97 -8.14 9.30 6.04
CA GLU A 97 -9.07 10.28 6.62
C GLU A 97 -9.14 10.21 8.14
N TYR A 98 -9.15 9.01 8.71
CA TYR A 98 -9.40 8.81 10.14
C TYR A 98 -8.12 8.76 10.99
N GLU A 99 -6.99 8.38 10.39
CA GLU A 99 -5.73 8.14 11.10
C GLU A 99 -4.57 9.03 10.66
N ASN A 100 -4.78 9.91 9.67
CA ASN A 100 -3.77 10.81 9.11
C ASN A 100 -2.48 10.07 8.71
N VAL A 101 -2.64 8.90 8.11
CA VAL A 101 -1.54 8.07 7.57
C VAL A 101 -1.32 8.36 6.09
N GLU A 102 -0.14 7.98 5.58
CA GLU A 102 0.19 8.09 4.16
C GLU A 102 -0.82 7.29 3.30
N ASP A 103 -1.01 7.74 2.05
CA ASP A 103 -1.88 7.03 1.10
C ASP A 103 -1.35 5.61 0.84
N GLY A 104 -2.27 4.66 0.73
CA GLY A 104 -1.97 3.25 0.48
C GLY A 104 -1.81 2.39 1.73
N VAL A 105 -1.80 2.93 2.94
CA VAL A 105 -1.76 2.12 4.18
C VAL A 105 -3.13 1.44 4.40
N ALA A 106 -3.15 0.10 4.38
CA ALA A 106 -4.38 -0.71 4.52
C ALA A 106 -4.66 -1.21 5.95
N GLY A 107 -3.66 -1.14 6.83
CA GLY A 107 -3.74 -1.53 8.23
C GLY A 107 -2.71 -0.76 9.05
N ILE A 108 -2.95 -0.64 10.35
CA ILE A 108 -1.96 -0.16 11.32
C ILE A 108 -2.07 -0.94 12.63
N ALA A 109 -0.94 -1.20 13.27
CA ALA A 109 -0.85 -1.67 14.65
C ALA A 109 -0.10 -0.65 15.51
N ARG A 110 -0.74 -0.16 16.57
CA ARG A 110 -0.18 0.82 17.50
C ARG A 110 -0.03 0.23 18.89
N PRO A 111 1.16 -0.24 19.26
CA PRO A 111 1.41 -0.74 20.60
C PRO A 111 1.52 0.42 21.61
N ARG A 112 0.80 0.32 22.72
CA ARG A 112 1.06 1.11 23.92
C ARG A 112 2.10 0.38 24.76
N ILE A 113 3.32 0.91 24.80
CA ILE A 113 4.46 0.27 25.49
C ILE A 113 4.68 0.86 26.89
N SER A 114 4.93 0.00 27.87
CA SER A 114 5.39 0.38 29.21
C SER A 114 6.60 -0.47 29.60
N GLY A 115 7.75 0.16 29.83
CA GLY A 115 9.01 -0.56 30.01
C GLY A 115 9.37 -1.33 28.74
N ASN A 116 9.50 -2.65 28.85
CA ASN A 116 9.83 -3.55 27.73
C ASN A 116 8.68 -4.51 27.39
N ARG A 117 7.44 -4.09 27.63
CA ARG A 117 6.22 -4.87 27.39
C ARG A 117 5.13 -4.01 26.76
N PHE A 118 4.25 -4.66 26.01
CA PHE A 118 3.01 -4.06 25.56
C PHE A 118 2.00 -4.04 26.71
N VAL A 119 1.26 -2.94 26.81
CA VAL A 119 0.10 -2.80 27.70
C VAL A 119 -1.17 -3.17 26.95
N TYR A 120 -1.30 -2.66 25.72
CA TYR A 120 -2.31 -3.08 24.75
C TYR A 120 -1.82 -2.67 23.34
N VAL A 121 -2.44 -3.23 22.29
CA VAL A 121 -2.20 -2.86 20.89
C VAL A 121 -3.53 -2.53 20.24
N GLU A 122 -3.62 -1.35 19.63
CA GLU A 122 -4.74 -0.98 18.76
C GLU A 122 -4.40 -1.36 17.32
N ILE A 123 -5.21 -2.22 16.72
CA ILE A 123 -5.17 -2.53 15.30
C ILE A 123 -6.34 -1.85 14.61
N VAL A 124 -6.05 -1.12 13.55
CA VAL A 124 -7.07 -0.46 12.72
C VAL A 124 -6.94 -0.99 11.30
N LEU A 125 -8.02 -1.57 10.78
CA LEU A 125 -8.06 -2.16 9.44
C LEU A 125 -8.96 -1.32 8.53
N GLU A 126 -8.44 -0.95 7.37
CA GLU A 126 -9.21 -0.27 6.32
C GLU A 126 -10.09 -1.30 5.60
N THR A 127 -11.37 -0.99 5.36
CA THR A 127 -12.31 -1.91 4.69
C THR A 127 -12.23 -1.87 3.16
N GLY A 128 -11.51 -0.90 2.60
CA GLY A 128 -11.35 -0.74 1.17
C GLY A 128 -10.70 0.59 0.81
N ASN A 129 -10.34 0.77 -0.45
CA ASN A 129 -9.67 1.98 -0.89
C ASN A 129 -10.23 2.52 -2.21
N TYR A 130 -9.85 3.75 -2.52
CA TYR A 130 -10.11 4.33 -3.83
C TYR A 130 -9.17 3.71 -4.88
N GLN A 131 -9.77 3.24 -5.96
CA GLN A 131 -9.11 2.77 -7.18
C GLN A 131 -9.54 3.69 -8.33
N GLY A 132 -8.72 4.71 -8.60
CA GLY A 132 -9.12 5.83 -9.45
C GLY A 132 -10.23 6.65 -8.77
N PHE A 133 -11.38 6.78 -9.44
CA PHE A 133 -12.53 7.52 -8.91
C PHE A 133 -13.56 6.65 -8.17
N ALA A 134 -13.34 5.34 -8.10
CA ALA A 134 -14.29 4.41 -7.49
C ALA A 134 -13.71 3.86 -6.18
N TRP A 135 -14.47 3.95 -5.09
CA TRP A 135 -14.16 3.23 -3.86
C TRP A 135 -14.46 1.74 -4.03
N ARG A 136 -13.56 0.89 -3.57
CA ARG A 136 -13.62 -0.58 -3.71
C ARG A 136 -13.37 -1.23 -2.35
N GLN A 137 -14.34 -2.02 -1.90
CA GLN A 137 -14.20 -2.87 -0.72
C GLN A 137 -13.10 -3.90 -0.94
N TYR A 138 -12.33 -4.21 0.11
CA TYR A 138 -11.35 -5.28 0.08
C TYR A 138 -12.03 -6.66 0.04
N GLY A 139 -11.46 -7.58 -0.74
CA GLY A 139 -11.84 -8.98 -0.67
C GLY A 139 -11.25 -9.67 0.57
N ASP A 140 -11.82 -10.82 0.94
CA ASP A 140 -11.40 -11.61 2.10
C ASP A 140 -9.90 -11.93 2.11
N ALA A 141 -9.33 -12.30 0.96
CA ALA A 141 -7.90 -12.62 0.84
C ALA A 141 -7.00 -11.41 1.16
N ASN A 142 -7.41 -10.19 0.76
CA ASN A 142 -6.68 -8.98 1.09
C ASN A 142 -6.79 -8.69 2.58
N MET A 143 -8.01 -8.80 3.13
CA MET A 143 -8.23 -8.58 4.56
C MET A 143 -7.42 -9.55 5.42
N LEU A 144 -7.39 -10.83 5.05
CA LEU A 144 -6.57 -11.85 5.71
C LEU A 144 -5.08 -11.48 5.67
N THR A 145 -4.58 -11.02 4.54
CA THR A 145 -3.17 -10.65 4.37
C THR A 145 -2.80 -9.47 5.26
N VAL A 146 -3.63 -8.41 5.26
CA VAL A 146 -3.42 -7.23 6.10
C VAL A 146 -3.53 -7.60 7.59
N ALA A 147 -4.55 -8.36 7.98
CA ALA A 147 -4.72 -8.78 9.37
C ALA A 147 -3.52 -9.59 9.88
N LYS A 148 -2.97 -10.52 9.07
CA LYS A 148 -1.75 -11.25 9.44
C LYS A 148 -0.58 -10.31 9.69
N HIS A 149 -0.37 -9.33 8.81
CA HIS A 149 0.70 -8.33 8.94
C HIS A 149 0.56 -7.53 10.24
N GLU A 150 -0.61 -6.93 10.49
CA GLU A 150 -0.83 -6.10 11.68
C GLU A 150 -0.77 -6.90 12.99
N ILE A 151 -1.25 -8.16 12.98
CA ILE A 151 -1.11 -9.04 14.13
C ILE A 151 0.37 -9.39 14.38
N GLY A 152 1.19 -9.54 13.33
CA GLY A 152 2.63 -9.72 13.50
C GLY A 152 3.29 -8.57 14.24
N HIS A 153 2.89 -7.32 13.96
CA HIS A 153 3.31 -6.16 14.75
C HIS A 153 2.81 -6.21 16.19
N ALA A 154 1.58 -6.67 16.42
CA ALA A 154 1.05 -6.88 17.78
C ALA A 154 1.78 -7.99 18.55
N LEU A 155 2.49 -8.87 17.85
CA LEU A 155 3.37 -9.91 18.40
C LEU A 155 4.84 -9.49 18.46
N GLY A 156 5.13 -8.22 18.15
CA GLY A 156 6.47 -7.65 18.32
C GLY A 156 7.38 -7.80 17.11
N LEU A 157 6.90 -8.26 15.96
CA LEU A 157 7.68 -8.28 14.72
C LEU A 157 7.75 -6.89 14.08
N GLY A 158 8.90 -6.57 13.49
CA GLY A 158 9.08 -5.41 12.62
C GLY A 158 8.81 -5.76 11.16
N HIS A 159 9.05 -4.80 10.27
CA HIS A 159 8.96 -5.04 8.82
C HIS A 159 10.13 -5.91 8.34
N SER A 160 9.83 -6.92 7.52
CA SER A 160 10.83 -7.70 6.80
C SER A 160 11.36 -6.95 5.58
N ASN A 161 12.61 -7.24 5.18
CA ASN A 161 13.18 -6.81 3.90
C ASN A 161 12.95 -7.83 2.77
N ASP A 162 12.43 -9.02 3.08
CA ASP A 162 12.13 -10.07 2.09
C ASP A 162 10.71 -9.90 1.52
N PRO A 163 10.54 -9.61 0.22
CA PRO A 163 9.22 -9.48 -0.43
C PRO A 163 8.31 -10.70 -0.33
N GLY A 164 8.85 -11.89 -0.01
CA GLY A 164 8.08 -13.10 0.21
C GLY A 164 7.52 -13.26 1.62
N ASP A 165 7.95 -12.43 2.58
CA ASP A 165 7.52 -12.52 3.98
C ASP A 165 6.22 -11.74 4.23
N ILE A 166 5.37 -12.26 5.12
CA ILE A 166 4.09 -11.62 5.48
C ILE A 166 4.29 -10.25 6.13
N MET A 167 5.43 -10.02 6.79
CA MET A 167 5.83 -8.74 7.39
C MET A 167 6.52 -7.80 6.41
N TYR A 168 6.63 -8.14 5.13
CA TYR A 168 7.13 -7.20 4.13
C TYR A 168 6.13 -6.04 3.95
N PRO A 169 6.57 -4.79 3.98
CA PRO A 169 5.70 -3.62 3.84
C PRO A 169 5.31 -3.42 2.37
N THR A 170 4.41 -4.26 1.87
CA THR A 170 3.93 -4.24 0.47
C THR A 170 3.24 -2.93 0.07
N TYR A 171 2.75 -2.15 1.04
CA TYR A 171 1.92 -0.96 0.79
C TYR A 171 2.68 0.38 0.85
N LYS A 172 3.97 0.39 1.18
CA LYS A 172 4.83 1.59 0.98
C LYS A 172 5.39 1.65 -0.44
N GLN A 173 4.51 1.94 -1.41
CA GLN A 173 4.77 2.66 -2.68
C GLN A 173 3.58 2.49 -3.62
N ARG A 174 2.50 3.24 -3.39
CA ARG A 174 1.74 3.78 -4.53
C ARG A 174 2.49 4.98 -5.11
N GLU A 175 3.66 4.72 -5.68
CA GLU A 175 4.13 5.46 -6.86
C GLU A 175 4.04 4.59 -8.12
N ASP A 176 3.32 3.48 -8.10
CA ASP A 176 3.04 2.74 -9.34
C ASP A 176 1.75 3.25 -9.97
N ILE A 177 1.91 4.28 -10.78
CA ILE A 177 1.00 4.58 -11.88
C ILE A 177 0.79 3.26 -12.63
N ASN A 178 -0.42 2.68 -12.59
CA ASN A 178 -0.73 1.40 -13.23
C ASN A 178 -0.11 1.34 -14.64
N PRO A 179 0.94 0.55 -14.92
CA PRO A 179 1.62 0.58 -16.22
C PRO A 179 0.69 0.16 -17.36
N LEU A 180 -0.32 -0.68 -17.06
CA LEU A 180 -1.41 -1.01 -17.97
C LEU A 180 -2.32 0.18 -18.26
N LEU A 181 -2.69 0.97 -17.24
CA LEU A 181 -3.53 2.15 -17.42
C LEU A 181 -2.78 3.26 -18.15
N VAL A 182 -1.48 3.48 -17.86
CA VAL A 182 -0.62 4.42 -18.59
C VAL A 182 -0.46 3.98 -20.05
N ARG A 183 -0.17 2.70 -20.30
CA ARG A 183 0.01 2.18 -21.66
C ARG A 183 -1.26 2.34 -22.52
N ASP A 184 -2.44 2.15 -21.94
CA ASP A 184 -3.70 2.23 -22.69
C ASP A 184 -4.24 3.65 -22.81
N THR A 185 -4.01 4.52 -21.81
CA THR A 185 -4.51 5.91 -21.82
C THR A 185 -3.57 6.90 -22.51
N LEU A 186 -2.25 6.66 -22.48
CA LEU A 186 -1.25 7.56 -23.06
C LEU A 186 -1.47 7.80 -24.57
N PRO A 187 -1.79 6.80 -25.42
CA PRO A 187 -2.11 7.03 -26.82
C PRO A 187 -3.35 7.90 -27.03
N LEU A 188 -4.37 7.77 -26.17
CA LEU A 188 -5.60 8.56 -26.23
C LEU A 188 -5.36 10.02 -25.83
N VAL A 189 -4.55 10.25 -24.80
CA VAL A 189 -4.16 11.60 -24.36
C VAL A 189 -3.29 12.28 -25.42
N ILE A 190 -2.28 11.59 -25.96
CA ILE A 190 -1.46 12.10 -27.06
C ILE A 190 -2.33 12.41 -28.28
N GLY A 191 -3.23 11.49 -28.66
CA GLY A 191 -4.18 11.70 -29.75
C GLY A 191 -5.07 12.94 -29.54
N SER A 192 -5.53 13.15 -28.31
CA SER A 192 -6.35 14.32 -27.94
C SER A 192 -5.55 15.62 -28.02
N ILE A 193 -4.28 15.64 -27.59
CA ILE A 193 -3.38 16.80 -27.75
C ILE A 193 -3.15 17.11 -29.23
N PHE A 194 -2.87 16.10 -30.05
CA PHE A 194 -2.70 16.29 -31.51
C PHE A 194 -3.97 16.82 -32.16
N MET A 195 -5.14 16.30 -31.78
CA MET A 195 -6.43 16.76 -32.30
C MET A 195 -6.68 18.24 -31.93
N ILE A 196 -6.40 18.63 -30.69
CA ILE A 196 -6.51 20.03 -30.24
C ILE A 196 -5.54 20.94 -31.01
N LEU A 197 -4.31 20.50 -31.25
CA LEU A 197 -3.32 21.26 -32.03
C LEU A 197 -3.76 21.43 -33.50
N ILE A 198 -4.35 20.41 -34.11
CA ILE A 198 -4.89 20.49 -35.48
C ILE A 198 -6.07 21.46 -35.54
N ILE A 199 -7.02 21.37 -34.59
CA ILE A 199 -8.19 22.25 -34.54
C ILE A 199 -7.75 23.70 -34.33
N THR A 200 -6.87 23.95 -33.35
CA THR A 200 -6.36 25.30 -33.06
C THR A 200 -5.58 25.88 -34.24
N GLY A 201 -4.75 25.07 -34.92
CA GLY A 201 -4.06 25.46 -36.15
C GLY A 201 -5.02 25.78 -37.30
N PHE A 202 -6.06 24.97 -37.50
CA PHE A 202 -7.09 25.20 -38.50
C PHE A 202 -7.87 26.50 -38.23
N LEU A 203 -8.27 26.73 -36.97
CA LEU A 203 -8.95 27.97 -36.57
C LEU A 203 -8.04 29.19 -36.71
N ALA A 204 -6.76 29.08 -36.35
CA ALA A 204 -5.80 30.17 -36.48
C ALA A 204 -5.52 30.55 -37.95
N THR A 205 -5.37 29.55 -38.83
CA THR A 205 -5.18 29.79 -40.27
C THR A 205 -6.44 30.35 -40.93
N GLY A 206 -7.63 29.85 -40.56
CA GLY A 206 -8.91 30.40 -40.98
C GLY A 206 -9.06 31.86 -40.56
N TRP A 207 -8.77 32.17 -39.29
CA TRP A 207 -8.79 33.54 -38.77
C TRP A 207 -7.80 34.45 -39.51
N TYR A 208 -6.57 33.99 -39.77
CA TYR A 208 -5.56 34.76 -40.49
C TYR A 208 -5.99 35.09 -41.93
N ARG A 209 -6.56 34.11 -42.65
CA ARG A 209 -7.08 34.32 -44.02
C ARG A 209 -8.24 35.31 -44.03
N HIS A 210 -9.20 35.14 -43.12
CA HIS A 210 -10.34 36.04 -42.98
C HIS A 210 -9.89 37.48 -42.67
N ARG A 211 -8.92 37.64 -41.76
CA ARG A 211 -8.33 38.94 -41.47
C ARG A 211 -7.70 39.60 -42.70
N LYS A 212 -6.90 38.87 -43.49
CA LYS A 212 -6.31 39.40 -44.72
C LYS A 212 -7.35 39.80 -45.77
N GLN A 213 -8.38 38.99 -45.95
CA GLN A 213 -9.48 39.30 -46.88
C GLN A 213 -10.23 40.56 -46.44
N ARG A 214 -10.51 40.71 -45.14
CA ARG A 214 -11.10 41.93 -44.60
C ARG A 214 -10.25 43.16 -44.86
N GLU A 215 -8.95 43.09 -44.58
CA GLU A 215 -8.03 44.21 -44.83
C GLU A 215 -7.94 44.56 -46.33
N GLN A 216 -8.11 43.59 -47.24
CA GLN A 216 -8.18 43.85 -48.70
C GLN A 216 -9.48 44.56 -49.08
N LEU A 217 -10.63 44.05 -48.64
CA LEU A 217 -11.94 44.65 -48.93
C LEU A 217 -12.07 46.05 -48.33
N GLU A 218 -11.54 46.27 -47.13
CA GLU A 218 -11.51 47.61 -46.51
C GLU A 218 -10.67 48.59 -47.34
N ARG A 219 -9.53 48.17 -47.90
CA ARG A 219 -8.72 49.00 -48.82
C ARG A 219 -9.43 49.30 -50.13
N GLU A 220 -10.03 48.29 -50.75
CA GLU A 220 -10.79 48.45 -52.00
C GLU A 220 -11.98 49.40 -51.82
N TYR A 221 -12.73 49.25 -50.71
CA TYR A 221 -13.85 50.12 -50.38
C TYR A 221 -13.41 51.57 -50.13
N ILE A 222 -12.32 51.80 -49.41
CA ILE A 222 -11.80 53.16 -49.17
C ILE A 222 -11.39 53.79 -50.51
N GLN A 223 -10.64 53.06 -51.35
CA GLN A 223 -10.21 53.56 -52.65
C GLN A 223 -11.39 53.92 -53.57
N GLN A 224 -12.45 53.11 -53.58
CA GLN A 224 -13.65 53.37 -54.39
C GLN A 224 -14.47 54.58 -53.92
N ASN A 225 -14.39 54.95 -52.63
CA ASN A 225 -15.14 56.09 -52.07
C ASN A 225 -14.29 57.37 -51.96
N GLU A 226 -13.01 57.33 -52.32
CA GLU A 226 -12.11 58.49 -52.40
C GLU A 226 -11.92 59.02 -53.84
N GLU A 227 -12.39 58.28 -54.86
CA GLU A 227 -12.52 58.71 -56.27
C GLU A 227 -13.89 59.34 -56.56
#